data_AF-A0A223LMB7-F1
#
_entry.id   AF-A0A223LMB7-F1
#
_cell.length_a   1.000
_cell.length_b   1.000
_cell.length_c   1.000
_cell.angle_alpha   90.00
_cell.angle_beta   90.00
_cell.angle_gamma   90.00
#
_symmetry.space_group_name_H-M   'P 1'
#
loop_
_entity.id
_entity.type
_entity.pdbx_description
1 polymer ?
#
loop_
_entity_poly.entity_id
_entity_poly.type
_entity_poly.pdbx_seq_one_letter_code
_entity_poly.pdbx_strand_id
1 'polypeptide(L)' 'MFALADVNSFYASCERVFRPDLKGKPIVVLSSNDGNVIARSAEAKPGLKWELRGFR' A
#
# COMPACT_ATOMS: atom_id res chain seq x y z
N MET A 1 9.54 28.34 11.47
CA MET A 1 8.20 27.73 11.44
C MET A 1 8.30 26.41 10.70
N PHE A 2 7.60 25.35 11.16
CA PHE A 2 7.63 24.01 10.55
C PHE A 2 6.22 23.48 10.32
N ALA A 3 6.05 22.64 9.30
CA ALA A 3 4.81 21.92 8.99
C ALA A 3 5.12 20.46 8.63
N LEU A 4 4.22 19.54 8.99
CA LEU A 4 4.30 18.12 8.67
C LEU A 4 3.27 17.78 7.60
N ALA A 5 3.71 17.13 6.53
CA ALA A 5 2.85 16.57 5.49
C ALA A 5 3.04 15.06 5.46
N ASP A 6 1.95 14.32 5.58
CA ASP A 6 1.91 12.86 5.48
C ASP A 6 0.81 12.43 4.51
N VAL A 7 1.00 11.31 3.82
CA VAL A 7 0.05 10.79 2.84
C VAL A 7 -0.41 9.40 3.22
N ASN A 8 -1.73 9.21 3.25
CA ASN A 8 -2.35 7.92 3.50
C ASN A 8 -1.92 6.87 2.46
N SER A 9 -1.19 5.85 2.91
CA SER A 9 -0.77 4.70 2.10
C SER A 9 -0.15 5.10 0.76
N PHE A 10 0.82 6.02 0.76
CA PHE A 10 1.36 6.71 -0.41
C PHE A 10 1.49 5.85 -1.67
N TYR A 11 2.26 4.77 -1.65
CA TYR A 11 2.45 3.92 -2.82
C TYR A 11 1.14 3.31 -3.35
N ALA A 12 0.27 2.80 -2.47
CA ALA A 12 -1.03 2.24 -2.89
C ALA A 12 -1.97 3.32 -3.45
N SER A 13 -1.86 4.56 -2.94
CA SER A 13 -2.61 5.71 -3.45
C SER A 13 -2.12 6.15 -4.82
N CYS A 14 -0.80 6.17 -5.04
CA CYS A 14 -0.21 6.44 -6.35
C CYS A 14 -0.66 5.43 -7.40
N GLU A 15 -0.60 4.12 -7.08
CA GLU A 15 -1.11 3.08 -7.99
C GLU A 15 -2.55 3.34 -8.41
N ARG A 16 -3.44 3.73 -7.49
CA ARG A 16 -4.84 4.02 -7.80
C ARG A 16 -5.04 5.25 -8.68
N VAL A 17 -4.15 6.25 -8.59
CA VAL A 17 -4.18 7.43 -9.48
C VAL A 17 -3.84 7.04 -10.91
N PHE A 18 -2.82 6.20 -11.11
CA PHE A 18 -2.39 5.77 -12.43
C PHE A 18 -3.17 4.56 -12.98
N ARG A 19 -3.86 3.82 -12.12
CA ARG A 19 -4.75 2.70 -12.44
C ARG A 19 -6.13 2.91 -11.81
N PRO A 20 -6.99 3.76 -12.44
CA PRO A 20 -8.33 4.04 -11.93
C PRO A 20 -9.22 2.80 -11.77
N ASP A 21 -8.94 1.74 -12.53
CA ASP A 21 -9.60 0.43 -12.47
C ASP A 21 -9.34 -0.35 -11.16
N LEU A 22 -8.41 0.12 -10.33
CA LEU A 22 -8.13 -0.41 -8.98
C LEU A 22 -8.95 0.29 -7.88
N LYS A 23 -9.85 1.20 -8.24
CA LYS A 23 -10.74 1.84 -7.27
C LYS A 23 -11.63 0.80 -6.57
N GLY A 24 -11.65 0.84 -5.24
CA GLY A 24 -12.39 -0.11 -4.40
C GLY A 24 -11.80 -1.52 -4.33
N LYS A 25 -10.68 -1.78 -5.02
CA LYS A 25 -9.97 -3.06 -4.94
C LYS A 25 -8.86 -3.01 -3.89
N PRO A 26 -8.58 -4.11 -3.18
CA PRO A 26 -7.43 -4.19 -2.29
C PRO A 26 -6.13 -4.06 -3.07
N ILE A 27 -5.28 -3.12 -2.67
CA ILE A 27 -3.93 -2.91 -3.21
C ILE A 27 -2.91 -3.22 -2.13
N VAL A 28 -1.88 -3.99 -2.48
CA VAL A 28 -0.69 -4.30 -1.68
C VAL A 28 0.54 -4.04 -2.54
N VAL A 29 1.49 -3.27 -2.03
CA VAL A 29 2.77 -2.97 -2.69
C VAL A 29 3.88 -3.67 -1.93
N LEU A 30 4.67 -4.44 -2.65
CA LEU A 30 5.81 -5.18 -2.11
C LEU A 30 7.12 -4.44 -2.39
N SER A 31 8.10 -4.61 -1.49
CA SER A 31 9.49 -4.23 -1.74
C SER A 31 10.11 -5.20 -2.76
N SER A 32 11.14 -4.71 -3.44
CA SER A 32 11.80 -5.39 -4.56
C SER A 32 12.31 -6.77 -4.17
N ASN A 33 11.56 -7.80 -4.58
CA ASN A 33 11.89 -9.23 -4.52
C ASN A 33 12.05 -9.89 -3.14
N ASP A 34 11.95 -9.13 -2.04
CA ASP A 34 12.04 -9.64 -0.67
C ASP A 34 10.69 -10.10 -0.10
N GLY A 35 9.59 -9.83 -0.81
CA GLY A 35 8.24 -10.24 -0.42
C GLY A 35 7.71 -9.49 0.81
N ASN A 36 8.33 -8.36 1.15
CA ASN A 36 7.93 -7.52 2.27
C ASN A 36 6.87 -6.49 1.84
N VAL A 37 5.79 -6.37 2.60
CA VAL A 37 4.75 -5.36 2.36
C VAL A 37 5.24 -3.98 2.80
N ILE A 38 5.35 -3.04 1.87
CA ILE A 38 5.77 -1.66 2.14
C ILE A 38 4.61 -0.66 2.12
N ALA A 39 3.52 -0.99 1.44
CA ALA A 39 2.29 -0.22 1.52
C ALA A 39 1.09 -1.12 1.27
N ARG A 40 -0.04 -0.73 1.86
CA ARG A 40 -1.33 -1.39 1.61
C ARG A 40 -2.46 -0.38 1.72
N SER A 41 -3.48 -0.60 0.90
CA SER A 41 -4.75 0.11 0.96
C SER A 41 -5.54 -0.23 2.23
N ALA A 42 -6.54 0.58 2.59
CA ALA A 42 -7.39 0.33 3.74
C ALA A 42 -8.23 -0.94 3.56
N GLU A 43 -8.62 -1.23 2.32
CA GLU A 43 -9.37 -2.41 1.90
C GLU A 43 -8.56 -3.70 2.10
N ALA A 44 -7.23 -3.62 1.95
CA ALA A 44 -6.32 -4.72 2.24
C ALA A 44 -6.01 -4.86 3.75
N LYS A 45 -6.55 -3.97 4.60
CA LYS A 45 -6.16 -3.91 6.02
C LYS A 45 -6.58 -5.14 6.84
N PRO A 46 -7.83 -5.63 6.74
CA PRO A 46 -8.33 -6.73 7.58
C PRO A 46 -7.62 -8.07 7.35
N GLY A 47 -7.21 -8.35 6.11
CA GLY A 47 -6.56 -9.61 5.74
C GLY A 47 -5.04 -9.60 5.89
N LEU A 48 -4.44 -8.50 6.36
CA LEU A 48 -3.00 -8.33 6.34
C LEU A 48 -2.47 -7.77 7.66
N LYS A 49 -1.48 -8.45 8.22
CA LYS A 49 -0.62 -7.88 9.26
C LYS A 49 0.50 -7.07 8.61
N TRP A 50 0.89 -5.98 9.26
CA TRP A 50 2.13 -5.30 8.90
C TRP A 50 3.31 -6.25 9.10
N GLU A 51 4.38 -6.07 8.32
CA GLU A 51 5.59 -6.91 8.35
C GLU A 51 5.37 -8.37 7.94
N LEU A 52 4.23 -8.70 7.33
CA LEU A 52 4.04 -9.99 6.68
C LEU A 52 5.07 -10.15 5.55
N ARG A 53 5.89 -11.19 5.68
CA ARG A 53 6.81 -11.68 4.64
C ARG A 53 6.17 -12.88 3.94
N GLY A 54 6.32 -12.95 2.62
CA GLY A 54 6.04 -14.20 1.88
C GLY A 54 4.66 -14.28 1.21
N PHE A 55 4.33 -13.32 0.36
CA PHE A 55 3.27 -13.48 -0.66
C PHE A 55 3.69 -14.39 -1.83
N ARG A 56 4.57 -15.35 -1.58
CA ARG A 56 5.07 -16.28 -2.59
C ARG A 56 4.37 -17.62 -2.45
#